data_AF-A0A950D417-F1
#
_entry.id   AF-A0A950D417-F1
#
_cell.length_a   1.000
_cell.length_b   1.000
_cell.length_c   1.000
_cell.angle_alpha   90.00
_cell.angle_beta   90.00
_cell.angle_gamma   90.00
#
_symmetry.space_group_name_H-M   'P 1'
#
loop_
_entity.id
_entity.type
_entity.pdbx_description
1 polymer ?
#
loop_
_entity_poly.entity_id
_entity_poly.type
_entity_poly.pdbx_seq_one_letter_code
_entity_poly.pdbx_strand_id
1 'polypeptide(L)' 'MKNLQSELVDIDADALREAERVFAQGILDTMPGKSVARASYEETRVVLTMTDGTEYYFYGFLGESGLR' A
#
# COMPACT_ATOMS: atom_id res chain seq x y z
N MET A 1 -3.64 39.96 6.55
CA MET A 1 -3.21 38.57 6.78
C MET A 1 -4.39 37.66 6.46
N LYS A 2 -4.30 36.85 5.39
CA LYS A 2 -5.34 35.85 5.07
C LYS A 2 -5.19 34.71 6.09
N ASN A 3 -6.23 34.48 6.89
CA ASN A 3 -6.26 33.37 7.85
C ASN A 3 -6.17 32.05 7.08
N LEU A 4 -5.03 31.37 7.15
CA LEU A 4 -4.80 30.02 6.59
C LEU A 4 -5.60 28.91 7.31
N GLN A 5 -6.54 29.26 8.18
CA GLN A 5 -7.40 28.32 8.89
C GLN A 5 -8.63 27.87 8.08
N SER A 6 -8.79 28.36 6.85
CA SER A 6 -9.93 27.98 6.01
C SER A 6 -9.77 26.54 5.52
N GLU A 7 -10.53 25.67 6.18
CA GLU A 7 -10.91 24.32 5.76
C GLU A 7 -9.87 23.24 6.08
N LEU A 8 -9.71 22.97 7.38
CA LEU A 8 -9.35 21.63 7.80
C LEU A 8 -10.46 20.69 7.29
N VAL A 9 -10.20 20.00 6.19
CA VAL A 9 -11.08 18.95 5.67
C VAL A 9 -11.16 17.88 6.75
N ASP A 10 -12.37 17.60 7.20
CA ASP A 10 -12.60 16.49 8.13
C ASP A 10 -12.35 15.20 7.35
N ILE A 11 -11.21 14.56 7.62
CA ILE A 11 -10.82 13.33 6.95
C ILE A 11 -11.46 12.17 7.70
N ASP A 12 -12.42 11.51 7.05
CA ASP A 12 -12.92 10.22 7.52
C ASP A 12 -11.82 9.16 7.33
N ALA A 13 -11.06 8.94 8.40
CA ALA A 13 -9.95 7.99 8.42
C ALA A 13 -10.42 6.54 8.22
N ASP A 14 -11.64 6.20 8.62
CA ASP A 14 -12.15 4.82 8.49
C ASP A 14 -12.61 4.54 7.07
N ALA A 15 -13.26 5.51 6.43
CA ALA A 15 -13.58 5.43 5.00
C ALA A 15 -12.30 5.32 4.15
N LEU A 16 -11.24 6.06 4.48
CA LEU A 16 -9.97 5.99 3.77
C LEU A 16 -9.30 4.62 3.95
N ARG A 17 -9.26 4.08 5.17
CA ARG A 17 -8.71 2.75 5.44
C ARG A 17 -9.47 1.66 4.70
N GLU A 18 -10.79 1.73 4.65
CA GLU A 18 -11.59 0.75 3.91
C GLU A 18 -11.34 0.83 2.40
N ALA A 19 -11.24 2.04 1.84
CA ALA A 19 -10.87 2.23 0.45
C ALA A 19 -9.48 1.65 0.12
N GLU A 20 -8.49 1.91 0.98
CA GLU A 20 -7.14 1.34 0.85
C GLU A 20 -7.15 -0.19 0.97
N ARG A 21 -7.94 -0.75 1.89
CA ARG A 21 -8.10 -2.20 2.05
C ARG A 21 -8.67 -2.85 0.80
N VAL A 22 -9.76 -2.30 0.25
CA VAL A 22 -10.40 -2.81 -0.97
C VAL A 22 -9.44 -2.72 -2.16
N PHE A 23 -8.72 -1.62 -2.29
CA PHE A 23 -7.73 -1.43 -3.35
C PHE A 23 -6.60 -2.45 -3.24
N ALA A 24 -6.03 -2.62 -2.05
CA ALA A 24 -4.97 -3.61 -1.80
C ALA A 24 -5.47 -5.04 -2.09
N GLN A 25 -6.68 -5.40 -1.65
CA GLN A 25 -7.26 -6.70 -1.96
C GLN A 25 -7.40 -6.93 -3.46
N GLY A 26 -7.87 -5.93 -4.21
CA GLY A 26 -7.98 -6.03 -5.67
C GLY A 26 -6.64 -6.27 -6.36
N ILE A 27 -5.55 -5.66 -5.89
CA ILE A 27 -4.21 -5.96 -6.40
C ILE A 27 -3.82 -7.41 -6.07
N LEU A 28 -3.99 -7.83 -4.83
CA LEU A 28 -3.65 -9.19 -4.38
C LEU A 28 -4.44 -10.26 -5.13
N ASP A 29 -5.69 -10.00 -5.48
CA ASP A 29 -6.53 -10.91 -6.29
C ASP A 29 -6.00 -11.11 -7.71
N THR A 30 -5.13 -10.22 -8.23
CA THR A 30 -4.44 -10.40 -9.52
C THR A 30 -3.14 -11.20 -9.42
N MET A 31 -2.71 -11.54 -8.21
CA MET A 31 -1.45 -12.23 -7.93
C MET A 31 -1.51 -13.76 -7.73
N PRO A 32 -2.63 -14.50 -7.91
CA PRO A 32 -2.60 -15.97 -7.82
C PRO A 32 -1.52 -16.60 -8.69
N GLY A 33 -0.69 -17.44 -8.08
CA GLY A 33 0.42 -18.11 -8.75
C GLY A 33 1.66 -17.25 -9.00
N LYS A 34 1.63 -15.95 -8.69
CA LYS A 34 2.82 -15.09 -8.74
C LYS A 34 3.68 -15.34 -7.50
N SER A 35 4.99 -15.46 -7.71
CA SER A 35 5.98 -15.61 -6.64
C SER A 35 6.89 -14.39 -6.60
N VAL A 36 7.24 -13.93 -5.41
CA VAL A 36 8.22 -12.85 -5.24
C VAL A 36 9.60 -13.41 -5.54
N ALA A 37 10.31 -12.80 -6.48
CA ALA A 37 11.70 -13.12 -6.79
C ALA A 37 12.67 -12.28 -5.94
N ARG A 38 12.34 -11.01 -5.71
CA ARG A 38 13.17 -10.07 -4.95
C ARG A 38 12.32 -8.99 -4.29
N ALA A 39 12.74 -8.56 -3.11
CA ALA A 39 12.29 -7.32 -2.47
C ALA A 39 13.47 -6.36 -2.33
N SER A 40 13.27 -5.08 -2.62
CA SER A 40 14.25 -4.02 -2.36
C SER A 40 13.60 -2.84 -1.65
N TYR A 41 14.34 -2.28 -0.69
CA TYR A 41 13.97 -1.04 -0.02
C TYR A 41 14.56 0.13 -0.80
N GLU A 42 13.69 1.01 -1.29
CA GLU A 42 14.05 2.34 -1.77
C GLU A 42 13.74 3.36 -0.67
N GLU A 43 14.24 4.59 -0.83
CA GLU A 43 14.11 5.65 0.18
C GLU A 43 12.67 5.86 0.65
N THR A 44 11.68 5.70 -0.24
CA THR A 44 10.27 6.00 0.06
C THR A 44 9.32 4.81 -0.09
N ARG A 45 9.82 3.60 -0.38
CA ARG A 45 8.96 2.44 -0.74
C ARG A 45 9.69 1.11 -0.71
N VAL A 46 8.89 0.04 -0.68
CA VAL A 46 9.34 -1.33 -0.96
C VAL A 46 8.96 -1.68 -2.40
N VAL A 47 9.92 -2.17 -3.18
CA VAL A 47 9.71 -2.69 -4.53
C VAL A 47 9.78 -4.20 -4.49
N LEU A 48 8.71 -4.87 -4.95
CA LEU A 48 8.67 -6.31 -5.12
C LEU A 48 8.79 -6.64 -6.60
N THR A 49 9.86 -7.33 -6.99
CA THR A 49 10.00 -7.93 -8.31
C THR A 49 9.50 -9.37 -8.24
N MET A 50 8.56 -9.71 -9.11
CA MET A 50 7.99 -11.06 -9.22
C MET A 50 8.84 -11.93 -10.15
N THR A 51 8.64 -13.25 -10.09
CA THR A 51 9.32 -14.22 -10.97
C THR A 51 8.97 -14.05 -12.45
N ASP A 52 7.87 -13.38 -12.77
CA ASP A 52 7.46 -13.04 -14.14
C ASP A 52 8.03 -11.69 -14.64
N GLY A 53 8.82 -11.00 -13.81
CA GLY A 53 9.40 -9.69 -14.09
C GLY A 53 8.49 -8.50 -13.79
N THR A 54 7.24 -8.71 -13.34
CA THR A 54 6.36 -7.63 -12.90
C THR A 54 6.89 -6.98 -11.62
N GLU A 55 6.73 -5.68 -11.48
CA GLU A 55 7.06 -4.95 -10.25
C GLU A 55 5.80 -4.39 -9.55
N TYR A 56 5.80 -4.46 -8.23
CA TYR A 56 4.79 -3.84 -7.36
C TYR A 56 5.46 -2.93 -6.34
N TYR A 57 4.82 -1.78 -6.07
CA TYR A 57 5.35 -0.74 -5.20
C TYR A 57 4.45 -0.57 -3.97
N PHE A 58 5.06 -0.69 -2.78
CA PHE A 58 4.37 -0.52 -1.51
C PHE A 58 4.92 0.72 -0.80
N TYR A 59 4.05 1.69 -0.56
CA TYR A 59 4.35 2.95 0.13
C TYR A 59 3.80 2.85 1.54
N GLY A 60 4.55 2.20 2.43
CA GLY A 60 4.10 1.90 3.80
C GLY A 60 4.92 0.80 4.44
N PHE A 61 4.35 0.16 5.47
CA PHE A 61 4.95 -1.01 6.11
C PHE A 61 4.27 -2.29 5.59
N LEU A 62 5.06 -3.30 5.26
CA LEU A 62 4.57 -4.66 5.02
C LEU A 62 4.80 -5.46 6.31
N GLY A 63 3.72 -5.74 7.04
CA GLY A 63 3.77 -6.51 8.28
C GLY A 63 3.39 -7.97 8.07
N GLU A 64 4.13 -8.89 8.69
CA GLU A 64 3.69 -10.26 8.85
C GLU A 64 2.84 -10.37 10.12
N SER A 65 1.63 -10.92 10.01
CA SER A 65 0.81 -11.32 11.16
C SER A 65 0.97 -12.83 11.34
N GLY A 66 1.96 -13.24 12.13
CA GLY A 66 2.25 -14.66 12.36
C GLY A 66 2.52 -15.00 13.83
N LEU A 67 1.46 -15.41 14.55
CA LEU A 67 1.39 -16.56 15.47
C LEU A 67 -0.01 -16.58 16.13
N ARG A 68 -0.93 -17.36 15.56
CA ARG A 68 -2.01 -18.05 16.28
C ARG A 68 -1.93 -19.52 15.93
#